data_AF-A0A1T4LVB5-F1
#
_entry.id   AF-A0A1T4LVB5-F1
#
_cell.length_a   1.000
_cell.length_b   1.000
_cell.length_c   1.000
_cell.angle_alpha   90.00
_cell.angle_beta   90.00
_cell.angle_gamma   90.00
#
_symmetry.space_group_name_H-M   'P 1'
#
loop_
_entity.id
_entity.type
_entity.pdbx_description
1 polymer ?
#
loop_
_entity_poly.entity_id
_entity_poly.type
_entity_poly.pdbx_seq_one_letter_code
_entity_poly.pdbx_strand_id
1 'polypeptide(L)'
;MLSLMFFLNSVAAARTDKYCLTCHGLKGFTTEHNDKEISLTVNQSILKDSVHNNNNCVTCHMDIQGYPHKNVVYGTELAVKVANNCQMCHSNEAKGYKESRHWEVTKEGKTDVSCSSCHGKHDIQKSDFTKQEELELCSECHKGIVLESTKESFHGKAVELGSKRAASCVDCHHDSHRILGPQHQESSVSDKNLPKTCAKCHEKPRKNFAKGVQHAELEPEGEGAPMYYTFKFFTWLTILTITFLIVHILIELIGKFRRANNDESH
;
A
#
# COMPACT_ATOMS: atom_id res chain seq x y z
N MET A 1 43.90 22.48 49.39
CA MET A 1 43.29 23.42 48.42
C MET A 1 42.73 22.61 47.26
N LEU A 2 41.48 22.17 47.43
CA LEU A 2 40.71 21.44 46.43
C LEU A 2 40.13 22.49 45.47
N SER A 3 40.59 22.55 44.23
CA SER A 3 39.95 23.36 43.20
C SER A 3 39.66 22.50 41.97
N LEU A 4 38.58 21.75 42.11
CA LEU A 4 37.53 21.55 41.12
C LEU A 4 37.97 21.59 39.64
N MET A 5 38.39 20.43 39.13
CA MET A 5 38.18 20.07 37.73
C MET A 5 36.67 19.90 37.50
N PHE A 6 35.98 20.93 37.01
CA PHE A 6 34.60 20.79 36.53
C PHE A 6 34.29 21.83 35.44
N PHE A 7 34.84 21.63 34.24
CA PHE A 7 34.37 22.34 33.03
C PHE A 7 34.42 21.44 31.78
N LEU A 8 34.01 20.19 31.92
CA LEU A 8 33.77 19.28 30.80
C LEU A 8 32.50 18.48 31.08
N ASN A 9 31.31 19.10 31.04
CA ASN A 9 30.05 18.34 30.93
C ASN A 9 28.78 19.16 30.59
N SER A 10 28.87 20.20 29.75
CA SER A 10 27.68 20.95 29.31
C SER A 10 27.22 20.65 27.87
N VAL A 11 27.92 19.78 27.12
CA VAL A 11 27.50 19.39 25.76
C VAL A 11 26.63 18.12 25.75
N ALA A 12 26.75 17.26 26.77
CA ALA A 12 26.01 16.00 26.86
C ALA A 12 24.58 16.14 27.45
N ALA A 13 24.24 17.31 28.01
CA ALA A 13 22.88 17.59 28.50
C ALA A 13 21.89 17.89 27.36
N ALA A 14 22.38 18.07 26.13
CA ALA A 14 21.56 18.17 24.93
C ALA A 14 21.19 16.77 24.43
N ARG A 15 19.89 16.54 24.14
CA ARG A 15 19.28 15.36 23.49
C ARG A 15 18.64 14.29 24.39
N THR A 16 17.83 14.71 25.36
CA THR A 16 16.79 13.81 25.91
C THR A 16 15.45 14.11 25.23
N ASP A 17 14.64 13.08 24.96
CA ASP A 17 13.30 13.22 24.34
C ASP A 17 12.41 14.27 25.04
N LYS A 18 12.62 14.43 26.35
CA LYS A 18 11.93 15.42 27.19
C LYS A 18 12.00 16.85 26.63
N TYR A 19 13.13 17.24 26.05
CA TYR A 19 13.28 18.58 25.46
C TYR A 19 12.43 18.73 24.20
N CYS A 20 12.45 17.74 23.30
CA CYS A 20 11.61 17.73 22.11
C CYS A 20 10.13 17.85 22.49
N LEU A 21 9.72 17.05 23.49
CA LEU A 21 8.34 16.97 23.96
C LEU A 21 7.88 18.20 24.76
N THR A 22 8.78 19.11 25.14
CA THR A 22 8.39 20.38 25.79
C THR A 22 7.55 21.25 24.84
N CYS A 23 7.81 21.17 23.53
CA CYS A 23 6.99 21.82 22.51
C CYS A 23 6.17 20.79 21.73
N HIS A 24 6.80 19.73 21.22
CA HIS A 24 6.10 18.73 20.40
C HIS A 24 5.13 17.86 21.21
N GLY A 25 5.21 17.79 22.53
CA GLY A 25 4.23 17.09 23.35
C GLY A 25 2.99 17.92 23.70
N LEU A 26 2.98 19.21 23.36
CA LEU A 26 1.87 20.11 23.69
C LEU A 26 0.70 19.89 22.73
N LYS A 27 -0.49 19.62 23.29
CA LYS A 27 -1.72 19.47 22.51
C LYS A 27 -2.03 20.79 21.78
N GLY A 28 -2.22 20.70 20.47
CA GLY A 28 -2.52 21.86 19.63
C GLY A 28 -1.29 22.67 19.24
N PHE A 29 -0.08 22.13 19.43
CA PHE A 29 1.11 22.74 18.84
C PHE A 29 1.08 22.54 17.33
N THR A 30 0.97 23.65 16.60
CA THR A 30 0.80 23.68 15.14
C THR A 30 1.78 24.65 14.48
N THR A 31 1.90 24.54 13.17
CA THR A 31 2.55 25.52 12.30
C THR A 31 1.69 25.73 11.06
N GLU A 32 1.89 26.85 10.36
CA GLU A 32 1.17 27.14 9.13
C GLU A 32 2.10 26.96 7.93
N HIS A 33 1.63 26.26 6.90
CA HIS A 33 2.35 26.09 5.64
C HIS A 33 1.35 26.04 4.48
N ASN A 34 1.51 26.91 3.48
CA ASN A 34 0.59 27.05 2.34
C ASN A 34 -0.87 27.19 2.76
N ASP A 35 -1.15 28.13 3.68
CA ASP A 35 -2.49 28.41 4.24
C ASP A 35 -3.17 27.20 4.91
N LYS A 36 -2.38 26.18 5.27
CA LYS A 36 -2.85 25.00 6.00
C LYS A 36 -2.17 24.92 7.35
N GLU A 37 -2.99 24.70 8.37
CA GLU A 37 -2.50 24.36 9.70
C GLU A 37 -2.01 22.91 9.72
N ILE A 38 -0.77 22.71 10.18
CA ILE A 38 -0.12 21.41 10.33
C ILE A 38 0.15 21.18 11.81
N SER A 39 -0.38 20.08 12.35
CA SER A 39 -0.05 19.65 13.70
C SER A 39 1.41 19.22 13.80
N LEU A 40 2.11 19.78 14.79
CA LEU A 40 3.44 19.39 15.23
C LEU A 40 3.40 18.58 16.53
N THR A 41 2.20 18.25 17.01
CA THR A 41 2.01 17.47 18.23
C THR A 41 2.41 16.01 18.00
N VAL A 42 3.22 15.46 18.90
CA VAL A 42 3.73 14.10 18.90
C VAL A 42 3.36 13.45 20.24
N ASN A 43 2.70 12.29 20.17
CA ASN A 43 2.48 11.45 21.33
C ASN A 43 3.62 10.41 21.42
N GLN A 44 4.46 10.52 22.44
CA GLN A 44 5.58 9.61 22.64
C GLN A 44 5.15 8.16 22.84
N SER A 45 3.95 7.89 23.37
CA SER A 45 3.49 6.51 23.57
C SER A 45 3.40 5.75 22.25
N ILE A 46 2.99 6.42 21.18
CA ILE A 46 2.89 5.83 19.83
C ILE A 46 4.27 5.33 19.35
N LEU A 47 5.32 6.13 19.57
CA LEU A 47 6.69 5.73 19.25
C LEU A 47 7.16 4.56 20.11
N LYS A 48 6.78 4.53 21.39
CA LYS A 48 7.08 3.42 22.30
C LYS A 48 6.35 2.12 21.95
N ASP A 49 5.27 2.18 21.20
CA ASP A 49 4.56 1.00 20.70
C ASP A 49 5.09 0.53 19.32
N SER A 50 5.93 1.33 18.66
CA SER A 50 6.51 1.02 17.35
C SER A 50 7.68 0.02 17.42
N VAL A 51 8.13 -0.46 16.26
CA VAL A 51 9.35 -1.29 16.14
C VAL A 51 10.63 -0.55 16.55
N HIS A 52 10.59 0.78 16.63
CA HIS A 52 11.69 1.65 17.04
C HIS A 52 11.52 2.17 18.48
N ASN A 53 10.83 1.44 19.36
CA ASN A 53 10.53 1.84 20.73
C ASN A 53 11.75 2.26 21.60
N ASN A 54 12.93 1.74 21.29
CA ASN A 54 14.18 2.04 21.98
C ASN A 54 14.92 3.25 21.40
N ASN A 55 14.44 3.82 20.30
CA ASN A 55 15.04 5.01 19.70
C ASN A 55 14.54 6.28 20.39
N ASN A 56 15.41 7.30 20.39
CA ASN A 56 15.12 8.64 20.86
C ASN A 56 14.83 9.54 19.65
N CYS A 57 14.24 10.72 19.85
CA CYS A 57 13.82 11.60 18.75
C CYS A 57 14.97 11.91 17.76
N VAL A 58 16.15 12.21 18.30
CA VAL A 58 17.34 12.60 17.53
C VAL A 58 18.04 11.43 16.83
N THR A 59 17.63 10.18 17.12
CA THR A 59 18.11 9.01 16.39
C THR A 59 17.66 9.08 14.93
N CYS A 60 16.41 9.50 14.69
CA CYS A 60 15.87 9.69 13.35
C CYS A 60 15.99 11.15 12.88
N HIS A 61 15.85 12.12 13.78
CA HIS A 61 16.03 13.55 13.50
C HIS A 61 17.48 14.00 13.72
N MET A 62 18.41 13.39 12.97
CA MET A 62 19.86 13.50 13.20
C MET A 62 20.43 14.91 12.96
N ASP A 63 19.75 15.71 12.16
CA ASP A 63 20.17 17.05 11.74
C ASP A 63 19.70 18.16 12.70
N ILE A 64 18.91 17.82 13.73
CA ILE A 64 18.46 18.77 14.73
C ILE A 64 19.55 18.97 15.79
N GLN A 65 20.22 20.13 15.73
CA GLN A 65 21.34 20.47 16.63
C GLN A 65 21.02 21.60 17.63
N GLY A 66 19.82 22.20 17.59
CA GLY A 66 19.44 23.29 18.50
C GLY A 66 17.93 23.58 18.49
N TYR A 67 17.44 24.35 19.48
CA TYR A 67 16.00 24.63 19.65
C TYR A 67 15.75 26.12 19.91
N PRO A 68 14.72 26.74 19.32
CA PRO A 68 13.89 26.20 18.22
C PRO A 68 14.75 25.94 16.98
N HIS A 69 14.58 24.76 16.36
CA HIS A 69 15.32 24.42 15.15
C HIS A 69 14.74 25.18 13.94
N LYS A 70 15.62 25.83 13.18
CA LYS A 70 15.28 26.57 11.96
C LYS A 70 15.36 25.64 10.74
N ASN A 71 14.80 26.09 9.61
CA ASN A 71 14.85 25.38 8.31
C ASN A 71 14.06 24.06 8.28
N VAL A 72 12.79 24.11 8.67
CA VAL A 72 11.84 23.00 8.46
C VAL A 72 11.53 22.91 6.97
N VAL A 73 11.61 21.69 6.43
CA VAL A 73 11.35 21.38 5.03
C VAL A 73 10.02 20.64 4.91
N TYR A 74 9.36 20.75 3.75
CA TYR A 74 8.03 20.19 3.51
C TYR A 74 7.98 19.42 2.20
N GLY A 75 6.92 18.64 2.00
CA GLY A 75 6.66 17.91 0.76
C GLY A 75 7.82 17.01 0.32
N THR A 76 8.23 17.13 -0.94
CA THR A 76 9.25 16.26 -1.54
C THR A 76 10.63 16.39 -0.91
N GLU A 77 11.00 17.59 -0.46
CA GLU A 77 12.27 17.81 0.24
C GLU A 77 12.28 17.07 1.59
N LEU A 78 11.16 17.11 2.32
CA LEU A 78 10.99 16.33 3.53
C LEU A 78 11.04 14.82 3.24
N ALA A 79 10.36 14.35 2.19
CA ALA A 79 10.36 12.95 1.79
C ALA A 79 11.77 12.42 1.50
N VAL A 80 12.58 13.19 0.75
CA VAL A 80 13.98 12.86 0.47
C VAL A 80 14.81 12.84 1.74
N LYS A 81 14.62 13.81 2.63
CA LYS A 81 15.32 13.88 3.91
C LYS A 81 15.01 12.68 4.80
N VAL A 82 13.73 12.32 4.92
CA VAL A 82 13.28 11.11 5.66
C VAL A 82 13.92 9.86 5.07
N ALA A 83 13.87 9.67 3.75
CA ALA A 83 14.47 8.52 3.09
C ALA A 83 15.99 8.40 3.35
N ASN A 84 16.72 9.53 3.32
CA ASN A 84 18.15 9.55 3.61
C ASN A 84 18.44 9.25 5.09
N ASN A 85 17.60 9.73 6.02
CA ASN A 85 17.77 9.41 7.45
C ASN A 85 17.55 7.91 7.70
N CYS A 86 16.53 7.30 7.07
CA CYS A 86 16.31 5.86 7.14
C CYS A 86 17.50 5.06 6.56
N GLN A 87 18.09 5.53 5.45
CA GLN A 87 19.23 4.88 4.79
C GLN A 87 20.45 4.70 5.70
N MET A 88 20.65 5.61 6.66
CA MET A 88 21.81 5.54 7.58
C MET A 88 21.88 4.20 8.33
N CYS A 89 20.73 3.54 8.53
CA CYS A 89 20.64 2.20 9.12
C CYS A 89 20.07 1.16 8.13
N HIS A 90 19.03 1.50 7.35
CA HIS A 90 18.34 0.63 6.39
C HIS A 90 18.86 0.82 4.97
N SER A 91 20.17 0.62 4.80
CA SER A 91 20.87 0.93 3.54
C SER A 91 20.46 0.02 2.37
N ASN A 92 20.10 -1.23 2.64
CA ASN A 92 19.68 -2.20 1.63
C ASN A 92 18.31 -1.84 1.04
N GLU A 93 17.34 -1.56 1.91
CA GLU A 93 15.98 -1.16 1.56
C GLU A 93 16.01 0.19 0.85
N ALA A 94 16.80 1.14 1.37
CA ALA A 94 16.97 2.45 0.76
C ALA A 94 17.60 2.38 -0.64
N LYS A 95 18.48 1.40 -0.90
CA LYS A 95 19.03 1.18 -2.24
C LYS A 95 17.92 0.78 -3.23
N GLY A 96 17.09 -0.21 -2.86
CA GLY A 96 15.94 -0.60 -3.68
C GLY A 96 14.99 0.57 -3.94
N TYR A 97 14.66 1.33 -2.88
CA TYR A 97 13.80 2.49 -2.98
C TYR A 97 14.36 3.55 -3.93
N LYS A 98 15.66 3.83 -3.89
CA LYS A 98 16.32 4.79 -4.81
C LYS A 98 16.33 4.36 -6.28
N GLU A 99 16.09 3.08 -6.55
CA GLU A 99 15.96 2.54 -7.91
C GLU A 99 14.48 2.42 -8.34
N SER A 100 13.54 2.72 -7.45
CA SER A 100 12.10 2.60 -7.71
C SER A 100 11.53 3.80 -8.48
N ARG A 101 10.37 3.57 -9.11
CA ARG A 101 9.57 4.64 -9.72
C ARG A 101 9.12 5.67 -8.67
N HIS A 102 8.84 5.25 -7.44
CA HIS A 102 8.45 6.16 -6.36
C HIS A 102 9.55 7.17 -6.03
N TRP A 103 10.81 6.75 -5.99
CA TRP A 103 11.91 7.69 -5.80
C TRP A 103 12.07 8.66 -6.96
N GLU A 104 11.99 8.16 -8.19
CA GLU A 104 12.06 8.99 -9.40
C GLU A 104 11.01 10.10 -9.37
N VAL A 105 9.74 9.75 -9.17
CA VAL A 105 8.65 10.75 -9.15
C VAL A 105 8.70 11.67 -7.93
N THR A 106 9.22 11.21 -6.78
CA THR A 106 9.48 12.07 -5.62
C THR A 106 10.55 13.11 -5.93
N LYS A 107 11.66 12.71 -6.57
CA LYS A 107 12.72 13.65 -6.98
C LYS A 107 12.27 14.65 -8.05
N GLU A 108 11.32 14.27 -8.90
CA GLU A 108 10.68 15.17 -9.86
C GLU A 108 9.71 16.17 -9.23
N GLY A 109 9.46 16.08 -7.92
CA GLY A 109 8.54 16.98 -7.22
C GLY A 109 7.06 16.61 -7.39
N LYS A 110 6.75 15.42 -7.92
CA LYS A 110 5.37 15.01 -8.25
C LYS A 110 4.65 14.32 -7.10
N THR A 111 5.38 13.82 -6.11
CA THR A 111 4.83 13.15 -4.92
C THR A 111 5.83 13.23 -3.76
N ASP A 112 5.37 12.98 -2.55
CA ASP A 112 6.15 12.99 -1.30
C ASP A 112 6.24 11.58 -0.67
N VAL A 113 6.10 10.53 -1.49
CA VAL A 113 6.27 9.13 -1.05
C VAL A 113 7.69 8.94 -0.52
N SER A 114 7.83 8.36 0.67
CA SER A 114 9.08 7.99 1.33
C SER A 114 8.89 6.69 2.14
N CYS A 115 9.91 6.27 2.89
CA CYS A 115 9.83 5.09 3.76
C CYS A 115 8.64 5.15 4.74
N SER A 116 8.34 6.35 5.25
CA SER A 116 7.24 6.54 6.20
C SER A 116 5.85 6.54 5.57
N SER A 117 5.76 6.60 4.24
CA SER A 117 4.48 6.52 3.52
C SER A 117 3.89 5.11 3.57
N CYS A 118 4.74 4.09 3.73
CA CYS A 118 4.32 2.70 3.83
C CYS A 118 4.41 2.17 5.26
N HIS A 119 5.47 2.53 5.98
CA HIS A 119 5.75 1.96 7.31
C HIS A 119 5.29 2.85 8.46
N GLY A 120 4.65 3.99 8.21
CA GLY A 120 4.29 4.95 9.25
C GLY A 120 5.44 5.88 9.66
N LYS A 121 5.14 6.85 10.52
CA LYS A 121 6.07 7.96 10.87
C LYS A 121 6.67 7.79 12.27
N HIS A 122 5.83 7.99 13.28
CA HIS A 122 6.17 7.75 14.70
C HIS A 122 5.53 6.46 15.21
N ASP A 123 4.63 5.88 14.44
CA ASP A 123 3.97 4.60 14.58
C ASP A 123 4.62 3.55 13.67
N ILE A 124 5.96 3.55 13.58
CA ILE A 124 6.68 2.73 12.60
C ILE A 124 6.30 1.25 12.76
N GLN A 125 5.67 0.71 11.72
CA GLN A 125 5.18 -0.65 11.67
C GLN A 125 6.28 -1.62 11.23
N LYS A 126 6.06 -2.89 11.55
CA LYS A 126 6.92 -3.98 11.06
C LYS A 126 6.75 -4.15 9.54
N SER A 127 7.79 -4.65 8.87
CA SER A 127 7.79 -4.85 7.42
C SER A 127 7.02 -6.07 6.91
N ASP A 128 6.31 -6.78 7.79
CA ASP A 128 5.62 -8.04 7.50
C ASP A 128 4.13 -7.77 7.27
N PHE A 129 3.83 -7.03 6.21
CA PHE A 129 2.46 -6.79 5.75
C PHE A 129 1.90 -8.07 5.11
N THR A 130 0.69 -8.43 5.49
CA THR A 130 -0.12 -9.38 4.74
C THR A 130 -0.48 -8.80 3.37
N LYS A 131 -0.84 -9.66 2.41
CA LYS A 131 -1.27 -9.20 1.08
C LYS A 131 -2.51 -8.31 1.11
N GLN A 132 -3.38 -8.49 2.11
CA GLN A 132 -4.55 -7.64 2.32
C GLN A 132 -4.13 -6.25 2.81
N GLU A 133 -3.27 -6.18 3.83
CA GLU A 133 -2.71 -4.91 4.32
C GLU A 133 -1.92 -4.19 3.23
N GLU A 134 -1.15 -4.92 2.42
CA GLU A 134 -0.44 -4.37 1.26
C GLU A 134 -1.41 -3.76 0.24
N LEU A 135 -2.50 -4.47 -0.08
CA LEU A 135 -3.53 -3.97 -1.00
C LEU A 135 -4.13 -2.68 -0.46
N GLU A 136 -4.50 -2.62 0.82
CA GLU A 136 -5.03 -1.41 1.45
C GLU A 136 -4.03 -0.25 1.39
N LEU A 137 -2.77 -0.50 1.76
CA LEU A 137 -1.70 0.48 1.81
C LEU A 137 -1.42 1.11 0.44
N CYS A 138 -1.27 0.28 -0.60
CA CYS A 138 -1.05 0.77 -1.96
C CYS A 138 -2.24 1.63 -2.44
N SER A 139 -3.44 1.24 -2.04
CA SER A 139 -4.70 1.86 -2.45
C SER A 139 -4.97 3.21 -1.77
N GLU A 140 -4.19 3.60 -0.76
CA GLU A 140 -4.28 4.95 -0.20
C GLU A 140 -3.93 6.02 -1.25
N CYS A 141 -3.02 5.70 -2.18
CA CYS A 141 -2.61 6.56 -3.28
C CYS A 141 -3.02 6.02 -4.66
N HIS A 142 -2.87 4.72 -4.92
CA HIS A 142 -3.20 4.09 -6.21
C HIS A 142 -4.70 3.77 -6.35
N LYS A 143 -5.50 4.84 -6.37
CA LYS A 143 -6.97 4.79 -6.44
C LYS A 143 -7.49 4.73 -7.89
N GLY A 144 -8.81 4.62 -8.03
CA GLY A 144 -9.48 4.61 -9.34
C GLY A 144 -9.22 3.29 -10.07
N ILE A 145 -8.97 3.37 -11.38
CA ILE A 145 -8.90 2.20 -12.27
C ILE A 145 -7.95 1.11 -11.73
N VAL A 146 -6.79 1.48 -11.17
CA VAL A 146 -5.83 0.51 -10.61
C VAL A 146 -6.45 -0.30 -9.48
N LEU A 147 -7.08 0.37 -8.52
CA LEU A 147 -7.72 -0.27 -7.38
C LEU A 147 -8.92 -1.13 -7.80
N GLU A 148 -9.83 -0.53 -8.58
CA GLU A 148 -11.08 -1.19 -8.98
C GLU A 148 -10.81 -2.44 -9.84
N SER A 149 -9.94 -2.32 -10.85
CA SER A 149 -9.56 -3.45 -11.70
C SER A 149 -8.82 -4.55 -10.92
N THR A 150 -7.97 -4.17 -9.96
CA THR A 150 -7.26 -5.15 -9.12
C THR A 150 -8.24 -5.91 -8.25
N LYS A 151 -9.15 -5.21 -7.55
CA LYS A 151 -10.18 -5.83 -6.70
C LYS A 151 -11.11 -6.75 -7.49
N GLU A 152 -11.48 -6.37 -8.70
CA GLU A 152 -12.34 -7.21 -9.56
C GLU A 152 -11.59 -8.40 -10.19
N SER A 153 -10.26 -8.38 -10.21
CA SER A 153 -9.45 -9.49 -10.71
C SER A 153 -9.53 -10.73 -9.81
N PHE A 154 -9.27 -11.90 -10.39
CA PHE A 154 -9.19 -13.15 -9.62
C PHE A 154 -8.11 -13.10 -8.53
N HIS A 155 -6.99 -12.41 -8.78
CA HIS A 155 -5.94 -12.24 -7.79
C HIS A 155 -6.41 -11.35 -6.63
N GLY A 156 -7.02 -10.20 -6.92
CA GLY A 156 -7.54 -9.29 -5.91
C GLY A 156 -8.62 -9.93 -5.04
N LYS A 157 -9.63 -10.57 -5.65
CA LYS A 157 -10.67 -11.30 -4.89
C LYS A 157 -10.08 -12.40 -4.02
N ALA A 158 -9.09 -13.14 -4.52
CA ALA A 158 -8.43 -14.16 -3.72
C ALA A 158 -7.63 -13.57 -2.55
N VAL A 159 -6.92 -12.46 -2.77
CA VAL A 159 -6.21 -11.73 -1.69
C VAL A 159 -7.21 -11.21 -0.65
N GLU A 160 -8.31 -10.61 -1.07
CA GLU A 160 -9.38 -10.12 -0.20
C GLU A 160 -10.00 -11.24 0.65
N LEU A 161 -10.11 -12.45 0.09
CA LEU A 161 -10.53 -13.66 0.81
C LEU A 161 -9.42 -14.31 1.66
N GLY A 162 -8.27 -13.65 1.82
CA GLY A 162 -7.16 -14.08 2.69
C GLY A 162 -6.13 -15.01 2.04
N SER A 163 -6.12 -15.13 0.71
CA SER A 163 -5.14 -15.96 0.01
C SER A 163 -3.73 -15.39 0.14
N LYS A 164 -2.84 -16.19 0.72
CA LYS A 164 -1.40 -15.90 0.78
C LYS A 164 -0.66 -16.25 -0.52
N ARG A 165 -1.32 -16.97 -1.44
CA ARG A 165 -0.72 -17.47 -2.69
C ARG A 165 -1.06 -16.63 -3.91
N ALA A 166 -2.21 -15.98 -3.90
CA ALA A 166 -2.60 -15.08 -4.99
C ALA A 166 -1.62 -13.90 -5.07
N ALA A 167 -1.37 -13.40 -6.28
CA ALA A 167 -0.46 -12.28 -6.47
C ALA A 167 -1.04 -10.98 -5.87
N SER A 168 -0.22 -10.22 -5.15
CA SER A 168 -0.50 -8.83 -4.73
C SER A 168 0.21 -7.83 -5.65
N CYS A 169 0.20 -6.55 -5.28
CA CYS A 169 0.79 -5.47 -6.06
C CYS A 169 2.29 -5.71 -6.28
N VAL A 170 3.03 -6.02 -5.22
CA VAL A 170 4.50 -6.17 -5.26
C VAL A 170 4.97 -7.42 -5.98
N ASP A 171 4.16 -8.49 -6.04
CA ASP A 171 4.50 -9.70 -6.78
C ASP A 171 4.63 -9.43 -8.30
N CYS A 172 3.86 -8.46 -8.78
CA CYS A 172 3.88 -7.98 -10.16
C CYS A 172 4.85 -6.80 -10.32
N HIS A 173 4.83 -5.82 -9.43
CA HIS A 173 5.60 -4.58 -9.55
C HIS A 173 7.06 -4.65 -9.09
N HIS A 174 7.68 -5.83 -9.25
CA HIS A 174 9.08 -6.18 -8.94
C HIS A 174 9.29 -6.66 -7.49
N ASP A 175 9.26 -5.75 -6.50
CA ASP A 175 9.23 -6.06 -5.07
C ASP A 175 8.75 -4.83 -4.25
N SER A 176 8.69 -4.95 -2.92
CA SER A 176 8.12 -3.95 -2.00
C SER A 176 8.94 -2.67 -1.84
N HIS A 177 10.26 -2.72 -2.06
CA HIS A 177 11.14 -1.54 -1.91
C HIS A 177 11.70 -1.06 -3.24
N ARG A 178 11.71 -1.87 -4.31
CA ARG A 178 12.16 -1.53 -5.66
C ARG A 178 10.98 -1.62 -6.64
N ILE A 179 9.92 -0.86 -6.38
CA ILE A 179 8.70 -0.83 -7.20
C ILE A 179 9.02 -0.21 -8.58
N LEU A 180 8.81 -0.96 -9.66
CA LEU A 180 9.12 -0.53 -11.03
C LEU A 180 7.87 -0.38 -11.91
N GLY A 181 7.90 0.61 -12.80
CA GLY A 181 6.89 0.81 -13.84
C GLY A 181 7.10 -0.09 -15.07
N PRO A 182 6.09 -0.25 -15.95
CA PRO A 182 6.17 -1.13 -17.11
C PRO A 182 7.22 -0.70 -18.15
N GLN A 183 7.60 0.59 -18.16
CA GLN A 183 8.64 1.11 -19.06
C GLN A 183 10.06 0.74 -18.63
N HIS A 184 10.27 0.31 -17.38
CA HIS A 184 11.60 -0.06 -16.89
C HIS A 184 11.99 -1.46 -17.37
N GLN A 185 13.19 -1.62 -17.94
CA GLN A 185 13.62 -2.87 -18.57
C GLN A 185 13.70 -4.07 -17.60
N GLU A 186 14.06 -3.81 -16.33
CA GLU A 186 14.09 -4.84 -15.27
C GLU A 186 12.72 -5.09 -14.63
N SER A 187 11.69 -4.31 -15.00
CA SER A 187 10.37 -4.44 -14.40
C SER A 187 9.77 -5.80 -14.71
N SER A 188 9.19 -6.42 -13.68
CA SER A 188 8.42 -7.66 -13.80
C SER A 188 7.13 -7.46 -14.61
N VAL A 189 6.65 -6.22 -14.76
CA VAL A 189 5.49 -5.85 -15.60
C VAL A 189 5.87 -5.24 -16.95
N SER A 190 7.15 -5.26 -17.35
CA SER A 190 7.53 -4.87 -18.71
C SER A 190 7.07 -5.91 -19.73
N ASP A 191 6.77 -5.49 -20.96
CA ASP A 191 6.29 -6.36 -22.05
C ASP A 191 7.14 -7.63 -22.26
N LYS A 192 8.46 -7.48 -22.08
CA LYS A 192 9.43 -8.58 -22.23
C LYS A 192 9.40 -9.57 -21.07
N ASN A 193 9.15 -9.09 -19.85
CA ASN A 193 9.28 -9.90 -18.63
C ASN A 193 7.93 -10.43 -18.13
N LEU A 194 6.82 -9.76 -18.46
CA LEU A 194 5.48 -10.10 -17.99
C LEU A 194 5.11 -11.58 -18.22
N PRO A 195 5.39 -12.21 -19.37
CA PRO A 195 5.15 -13.65 -19.54
C PRO A 195 5.90 -14.53 -18.52
N LYS A 196 7.14 -14.16 -18.16
CA LYS A 196 7.93 -14.87 -17.16
C LYS A 196 7.40 -14.63 -15.75
N THR A 197 6.91 -13.42 -15.47
CA THR A 197 6.27 -13.08 -14.19
C THR A 197 5.04 -13.94 -13.94
N CYS A 198 4.15 -14.06 -14.94
CA CYS A 198 2.98 -14.93 -14.84
C CYS A 198 3.37 -16.41 -14.67
N ALA A 199 4.41 -16.85 -15.38
CA ALA A 199 4.89 -18.23 -15.34
C ALA A 199 5.50 -18.67 -13.99
N LYS A 200 5.71 -17.73 -13.04
CA LYS A 200 6.09 -18.08 -11.66
C LYS A 200 5.04 -18.96 -10.98
N CYS A 201 3.76 -18.79 -11.32
CA CYS A 201 2.63 -19.51 -10.72
C CYS A 201 1.76 -20.24 -11.74
N HIS A 202 1.74 -19.80 -12.99
CA HIS A 202 0.95 -20.43 -14.06
C HIS A 202 1.83 -21.34 -14.91
N GLU A 203 1.71 -22.65 -14.72
CA GLU A 203 2.45 -23.64 -15.50
C GLU A 203 1.91 -23.74 -16.94
N LYS A 204 2.82 -23.73 -17.93
CA LYS A 204 2.52 -23.88 -19.37
C LYS A 204 1.51 -22.85 -19.93
N PRO A 205 1.75 -21.53 -19.75
CA PRO A 205 0.85 -20.52 -20.29
C PRO A 205 0.81 -20.58 -21.81
N ARG A 206 -0.38 -20.49 -22.41
CA ARG A 206 -0.56 -20.48 -23.86
C ARG A 206 0.11 -19.23 -24.48
N LYS A 207 0.42 -19.29 -25.77
CA LYS A 207 0.86 -18.12 -26.54
C LYS A 207 -0.16 -17.00 -26.36
N ASN A 208 0.31 -15.81 -25.98
CA ASN A 208 -0.49 -14.61 -25.64
C ASN A 208 -1.16 -14.58 -24.26
N PHE A 209 -0.95 -15.55 -23.37
CA PHE A 209 -1.55 -15.55 -22.03
C PHE A 209 -1.33 -14.23 -21.26
N ALA A 210 -0.12 -13.68 -21.35
CA ALA A 210 0.27 -12.46 -20.65
C ALA A 210 0.01 -11.17 -21.45
N LYS A 211 -0.71 -11.22 -22.59
CA LYS A 211 -1.01 -10.02 -23.39
C LYS A 211 -2.20 -9.20 -22.86
N GLY A 212 -2.92 -9.71 -21.86
CA GLY A 212 -4.04 -8.99 -21.27
C GLY A 212 -3.58 -7.79 -20.45
N VAL A 213 -4.31 -6.69 -20.54
CA VAL A 213 -4.10 -5.49 -19.70
C VAL A 213 -4.70 -5.77 -18.33
N GLN A 214 -3.89 -5.63 -17.28
CA GLN A 214 -4.29 -5.95 -15.90
C GLN A 214 -5.00 -4.78 -15.21
N HIS A 215 -4.65 -3.55 -15.55
CA HIS A 215 -5.27 -2.33 -15.03
C HIS A 215 -6.08 -1.63 -16.12
N ALA A 216 -7.24 -2.17 -16.44
CA ALA A 216 -8.15 -1.62 -17.45
C ALA A 216 -9.53 -1.38 -16.85
N GLU A 217 -10.20 -0.33 -17.33
CA GLU A 217 -11.61 -0.09 -17.03
C GLU A 217 -12.48 -1.09 -17.79
N LEU A 218 -13.49 -1.65 -17.14
CA LEU A 218 -14.41 -2.59 -17.74
C LEU A 218 -15.54 -1.84 -18.47
N GLU A 219 -15.20 -1.22 -19.60
CA GLU A 219 -16.11 -0.46 -20.44
C GLU A 219 -16.31 -1.12 -21.82
N PRO A 220 -17.40 -0.81 -22.55
CA PRO A 220 -17.65 -1.32 -23.90
C PRO A 220 -16.59 -0.90 -24.92
N GLU A 221 -15.88 0.20 -24.66
CA GLU A 221 -14.80 0.72 -25.48
C GLU A 221 -13.43 0.66 -24.75
N GLY A 222 -12.34 0.64 -25.52
CA GLY A 222 -10.97 0.66 -24.99
C GLY A 222 -10.35 -0.72 -24.75
N GLU A 223 -9.28 -0.76 -23.95
CA GLU A 223 -8.48 -1.98 -23.74
C GLU A 223 -9.23 -3.05 -22.93
N GLY A 224 -10.21 -2.65 -22.11
CA GLY A 224 -11.06 -3.54 -21.33
C GLY A 224 -12.26 -4.13 -22.07
N ALA A 225 -12.58 -3.64 -23.28
CA ALA A 225 -13.76 -4.05 -24.03
C ALA A 225 -13.90 -5.57 -24.23
N PRO A 226 -12.84 -6.33 -24.59
CA PRO A 226 -12.94 -7.79 -24.72
C PRO A 226 -13.38 -8.46 -23.42
N MET A 227 -12.87 -7.99 -22.28
CA MET A 227 -13.23 -8.50 -20.96
C MET A 227 -14.66 -8.08 -20.56
N TYR A 228 -15.06 -6.84 -20.87
CA TYR A 228 -16.41 -6.34 -20.63
C TYR A 228 -17.47 -7.23 -21.28
N TYR A 229 -17.37 -7.48 -22.59
CA TYR A 229 -18.36 -8.29 -23.30
C TYR A 229 -18.33 -9.75 -22.86
N THR A 230 -17.15 -10.29 -22.57
CA THR A 230 -16.99 -11.65 -22.04
C THR A 230 -17.71 -11.79 -20.70
N PHE A 231 -17.51 -10.84 -19.79
CA PHE A 231 -18.17 -10.85 -18.48
C PHE A 231 -19.70 -10.75 -18.65
N LYS A 232 -20.20 -9.80 -19.44
CA LYS A 232 -21.64 -9.64 -19.69
C LYS A 232 -22.27 -10.89 -20.30
N PHE A 233 -21.60 -11.54 -21.24
CA PHE A 233 -22.06 -12.79 -21.83
C PHE A 233 -22.23 -13.88 -20.76
N PHE A 234 -21.21 -14.13 -19.94
CA PHE A 234 -21.29 -15.15 -18.89
C PHE A 234 -22.29 -14.78 -17.79
N THR A 235 -22.42 -13.50 -17.44
CA THR A 235 -23.45 -13.04 -16.48
C THR A 235 -24.85 -13.36 -17.00
N TRP A 236 -25.17 -12.97 -18.23
CA TRP A 236 -26.48 -13.25 -18.81
C TRP A 236 -26.73 -14.73 -19.02
N LEU A 237 -25.73 -15.48 -19.49
CA LEU A 237 -25.82 -16.93 -19.58
C LEU A 237 -26.18 -17.54 -18.22
N THR A 238 -25.44 -17.17 -17.17
CA THR A 238 -25.65 -17.67 -15.80
C THR A 238 -27.04 -17.32 -15.29
N ILE A 239 -27.47 -16.06 -15.42
CA ILE A 239 -28.82 -15.60 -15.03
C ILE A 239 -29.88 -16.45 -15.73
N LEU A 240 -29.78 -16.60 -17.06
CA LEU A 240 -30.75 -17.37 -17.84
C LEU A 240 -30.82 -18.83 -17.39
N THR A 241 -29.68 -19.49 -17.21
CA THR A 241 -29.64 -20.89 -16.73
C THR A 241 -30.21 -21.04 -15.32
N ILE A 242 -29.86 -20.15 -14.39
CA ILE A 242 -30.34 -20.22 -13.00
C ILE A 242 -31.84 -19.92 -12.96
N THR A 243 -32.32 -18.91 -13.66
CA THR A 243 -33.75 -18.60 -13.75
C THR A 243 -34.54 -19.76 -14.34
N PHE A 244 -34.05 -20.37 -15.42
CA PHE A 244 -34.68 -21.56 -16.01
C PHE A 244 -34.74 -22.72 -15.01
N LEU A 245 -33.65 -23.01 -14.30
CA LEU A 245 -33.60 -24.07 -13.29
C LEU A 245 -34.59 -23.82 -12.15
N ILE A 246 -34.66 -22.58 -11.64
CA ILE A 246 -35.60 -22.20 -10.58
C ILE A 246 -37.05 -22.36 -11.07
N VAL A 247 -37.37 -21.88 -12.26
CA VAL A 247 -38.72 -22.02 -12.84
C VAL A 247 -39.10 -23.49 -13.00
N HIS A 248 -38.18 -24.33 -13.47
CA HIS A 248 -38.40 -25.77 -13.59
C HIS A 248 -38.73 -26.41 -12.23
N ILE A 249 -37.93 -26.12 -11.20
CA ILE A 249 -38.14 -26.62 -9.84
C ILE A 249 -39.51 -26.16 -9.29
N LEU A 250 -39.88 -24.89 -9.51
CA LEU A 250 -41.17 -24.36 -9.05
C LEU A 250 -42.35 -25.04 -9.74
N ILE A 251 -42.27 -25.27 -11.06
CA ILE A 251 -43.29 -25.99 -11.82
C ILE A 251 -43.44 -27.43 -11.29
N GLU A 252 -42.33 -28.11 -11.03
CA GLU A 252 -42.36 -29.47 -10.48
C GLU A 252 -42.98 -29.51 -9.07
N LEU A 253 -42.61 -28.58 -8.19
CA LEU A 253 -43.16 -28.46 -6.84
C LEU A 253 -44.66 -28.18 -6.87
N ILE A 254 -45.12 -27.24 -7.69
CA ILE A 254 -46.55 -26.96 -7.89
C ILE A 254 -47.27 -28.22 -8.41
N GLY A 255 -46.67 -28.92 -9.35
CA GLY A 255 -47.19 -30.19 -9.88
C GLY A 255 -47.32 -31.27 -8.80
N LYS A 256 -46.33 -31.41 -7.92
CA LYS A 256 -46.37 -32.36 -6.79
C LYS A 256 -47.44 -31.98 -5.78
N PHE A 257 -47.55 -30.70 -5.41
CA PHE A 257 -48.54 -30.22 -4.45
C PHE A 257 -49.97 -30.43 -4.94
N ARG A 258 -50.23 -30.19 -6.24
CA ARG A 258 -51.53 -30.45 -6.87
C ARG A 258 -51.91 -31.93 -6.85
N ARG A 259 -50.95 -32.84 -7.06
CA ARG A 259 -51.22 -34.29 -6.99
C ARG A 259 -51.51 -34.75 -5.57
N ALA A 260 -50.73 -34.32 -4.59
CA ALA A 260 -50.94 -34.65 -3.19
C ALA A 260 -52.34 -34.22 -2.69
N ASN A 261 -52.77 -33.00 -3.02
CA ASN A 261 -54.11 -32.52 -2.65
C ASN A 261 -55.25 -33.28 -3.32
N ASN A 262 -55.03 -33.86 -4.50
CA ASN A 262 -56.05 -34.65 -5.19
C ASN A 262 -56.17 -36.06 -4.59
N ASP A 263 -55.07 -36.66 -4.12
CA ASP A 263 -55.08 -37.99 -3.49
C ASP A 263 -55.74 -38.00 -2.10
N GLU A 264 -55.78 -36.88 -1.37
CA GLU A 264 -56.52 -36.75 -0.10
C GLU A 264 -58.04 -36.58 -0.27
N SER A 265 -58.53 -36.45 -1.52
CA SER A 265 -59.95 -36.23 -1.84
C SER A 265 -60.72 -37.50 -2.24
N HIS A 266 -60.11 -38.67 -2.09
CA HIS A 266 -60.68 -40.00 -2.33
C HIS A 266 -60.61 -40.88 -1.07
#